data_AF-A0A3A4VBL8-F1
#
_entry.id   AF-A0A3A4VBL8-F1
#
_cell.length_a   1.000
_cell.length_b   1.000
_cell.length_c   1.000
_cell.angle_alpha   90.00
_cell.angle_beta   90.00
_cell.angle_gamma   90.00
#
_symmetry.space_group_name_H-M   'P 1'
#
loop_
_entity.id
_entity.type
_entity.pdbx_description
1 polymer ?
#
loop_
_entity_poly.entity_id
_entity_poly.type
_entity_poly.pdbx_seq_one_letter_code
_entity_poly.pdbx_strand_id
1 'polypeptide(L)'
;MIRYATCSDKGKVRKDNEDFVLAKTPLFAVADGMGGHNAGDVASQLAIEVIAKNFPKKPQNVQKSLEGCLKEGNRKVLERAKKISNEKGMGTTLTLMALINSIAYFGHIGDSRAYLLRGGKLKQLTKDHSLVADLVKQGKLSEDEAQKHPYRNIITKALGSQANIKADYFQEELAAGDKILLCSDGLNTMVEDKKIAKILSSPLPLKVACRQLVEAANNSGGQDNISVVLVEIGQDKMKQSKKLWLSLASIFLGLCLTFLIGYYAVGYIADNSYYLGFYRKKVAVFQGLPYRIAGLKFSKVKKVSDIDKKSLASVWRKRLEKKITVASYKEASQSLDNIAKEGRIESKK
;
A
#
# COMPACT_ATOMS: atom_id res chain seq x y z
N MET A 1 2.31 -1.31 5.68
CA MET A 1 2.48 -2.15 6.90
C MET A 1 3.23 -3.42 6.54
N ILE A 2 4.22 -3.88 7.33
CA ILE A 2 4.96 -5.14 7.07
C ILE A 2 4.42 -6.24 7.98
N ARG A 3 4.10 -7.42 7.43
CA ARG A 3 3.71 -8.61 8.19
C ARG A 3 4.73 -9.70 7.97
N TYR A 4 5.01 -10.53 8.98
CA TYR A 4 5.90 -11.66 8.82
C TYR A 4 5.54 -12.81 9.75
N ALA A 5 5.95 -14.02 9.38
CA ALA A 5 5.84 -15.22 10.20
C ALA A 5 6.99 -16.17 9.90
N THR A 6 7.30 -17.05 10.85
CA THR A 6 8.30 -18.09 10.68
C THR A 6 7.72 -19.44 11.10
N CYS A 7 8.34 -20.50 10.60
CA CYS A 7 8.16 -21.85 11.12
C CYS A 7 9.49 -22.59 10.92
N SER A 8 9.93 -23.31 11.95
CA SER A 8 11.11 -24.16 11.89
C SER A 8 10.78 -25.49 12.55
N ASP A 9 11.18 -26.58 11.93
CA ASP A 9 10.93 -27.94 12.37
C ASP A 9 12.16 -28.79 12.07
N LYS A 10 12.49 -29.73 12.97
CA LYS A 10 13.67 -30.57 12.80
C LYS A 10 13.56 -31.57 11.64
N GLY A 11 12.37 -31.75 11.09
CA GLY A 11 12.09 -32.81 10.13
C GLY A 11 11.76 -34.13 10.82
N LYS A 12 11.56 -35.18 10.02
CA LYS A 12 11.22 -36.52 10.50
C LYS A 12 12.44 -37.38 10.80
N VAL A 13 13.57 -37.10 10.14
CA VAL A 13 14.76 -37.97 10.16
C VAL A 13 15.83 -37.45 11.12
N ARG A 14 16.03 -36.12 11.21
CA ARG A 14 17.08 -35.54 12.05
C ARG A 14 16.71 -35.61 13.54
N LYS A 15 17.72 -35.78 14.39
CA LYS A 15 17.56 -35.79 15.85
C LYS A 15 17.35 -34.39 16.40
N ASP A 16 18.18 -33.48 15.93
CA ASP A 16 18.30 -32.10 16.36
C ASP A 16 17.99 -31.14 15.20
N ASN A 17 17.78 -29.87 15.52
CA ASN A 17 17.54 -28.80 14.55
C ASN A 17 18.74 -27.83 14.55
N GLU A 18 19.52 -27.87 13.49
CA GLU A 18 20.70 -27.03 13.27
C GLU A 18 20.37 -25.75 12.49
N ASP A 19 19.12 -25.59 12.02
CA ASP A 19 18.65 -24.35 11.43
C ASP A 19 18.40 -23.27 12.48
N PHE A 20 18.67 -22.01 12.10
CA PHE A 20 18.31 -20.85 12.88
C PHE A 20 17.64 -19.78 12.01
N VAL A 21 16.63 -19.09 12.56
CA VAL A 21 15.86 -18.07 11.84
C VAL A 21 15.83 -16.74 12.58
N LEU A 22 15.88 -15.65 11.82
CA LEU A 22 15.61 -14.30 12.31
C LEU A 22 14.40 -13.74 11.58
N ALA A 23 13.42 -13.24 12.33
CA ALA A 23 12.32 -12.48 11.75
C ALA A 23 11.97 -11.30 12.64
N LYS A 24 12.64 -10.17 12.39
CA LYS A 24 12.43 -8.94 13.15
C LYS A 24 12.86 -7.75 12.32
N THR A 25 11.94 -6.84 12.05
CA THR A 25 12.24 -5.62 11.28
C THR A 25 13.44 -4.84 11.85
N PRO A 26 14.40 -4.43 11.00
CA PRO A 26 14.39 -4.54 9.53
C PRO A 26 14.98 -5.83 8.96
N LEU A 27 15.44 -6.79 9.78
CA LEU A 27 16.20 -7.97 9.35
C LEU A 27 15.41 -9.28 9.37
N PHE A 28 15.68 -10.11 8.37
CA PHE A 28 15.11 -11.44 8.22
C PHE A 28 16.18 -12.39 7.72
N ALA A 29 16.30 -13.58 8.28
CA ALA A 29 17.33 -14.53 7.87
C ALA A 29 16.90 -15.97 8.10
N VAL A 30 17.45 -16.86 7.27
CA VAL A 30 17.56 -18.30 7.55
C VAL A 30 19.04 -18.67 7.43
N ALA A 31 19.52 -19.45 8.37
CA ALA A 31 20.85 -20.03 8.39
C ALA A 31 20.72 -21.52 8.67
N ASP A 32 21.29 -22.34 7.79
CA ASP A 32 21.30 -23.80 7.90
C ASP A 32 22.67 -24.23 8.41
N GLY A 33 22.68 -24.82 9.60
CA GLY A 33 23.90 -25.17 10.32
C GLY A 33 24.48 -26.48 9.82
N MET A 34 25.80 -26.52 9.62
CA MET A 34 26.50 -27.74 9.24
C MET A 34 27.72 -27.96 10.15
N GLY A 35 27.97 -29.22 10.52
CA GLY A 35 29.12 -29.61 11.33
C GLY A 35 29.01 -31.03 11.85
N GLY A 36 30.08 -31.54 12.49
CA GLY A 36 29.98 -32.76 13.31
C GLY A 36 29.17 -32.51 14.59
N HIS A 37 29.25 -33.42 15.56
CA HIS A 37 28.57 -33.38 16.87
C HIS A 37 28.17 -31.97 17.38
N ASN A 38 26.93 -31.54 17.08
CA ASN A 38 26.28 -30.31 17.56
C ASN A 38 27.09 -29.03 17.36
N ALA A 39 27.70 -28.87 16.18
CA ALA A 39 28.41 -27.64 15.85
C ALA A 39 27.66 -26.79 14.81
N GLY A 40 26.70 -27.39 14.08
CA GLY A 40 25.89 -26.70 13.08
C GLY A 40 24.93 -25.68 13.72
N ASP A 41 24.21 -26.09 14.75
CA ASP A 41 23.32 -25.23 15.55
C ASP A 41 24.07 -24.02 16.16
N VAL A 42 25.26 -24.26 16.73
CA VAL A 42 26.12 -23.20 17.26
C VAL A 42 26.53 -22.22 16.16
N ALA A 43 26.89 -22.71 14.97
CA ALA A 43 27.30 -21.87 13.86
C ALA A 43 26.16 -21.00 13.31
N SER A 44 24.99 -21.58 13.05
CA SER A 44 23.82 -20.88 12.51
C SER A 44 23.30 -19.82 13.49
N GLN A 45 23.20 -20.17 14.78
CA GLN A 45 22.81 -19.24 15.83
C GLN A 45 23.82 -18.09 15.98
N LEU A 46 25.11 -18.40 16.12
CA LEU A 46 26.15 -17.39 16.32
C LEU A 46 26.21 -16.41 15.14
N ALA A 47 26.11 -16.90 13.90
CA ALA A 47 26.13 -16.05 12.72
C ALA A 47 24.97 -15.04 12.74
N ILE A 48 23.74 -15.50 12.98
CA ILE A 48 22.55 -14.65 13.02
C ILE A 48 22.61 -13.65 14.18
N GLU A 49 23.01 -14.07 15.37
CA GLU A 49 23.11 -13.19 16.55
C GLU A 49 24.11 -12.06 16.34
N VAL A 50 25.29 -12.38 15.81
CA VAL A 50 26.34 -11.40 15.52
C VAL A 50 25.85 -10.40 14.47
N ILE A 51 25.19 -10.86 13.42
CA ILE A 51 24.65 -10.00 12.37
C ILE A 51 23.55 -9.09 12.94
N ALA A 52 22.59 -9.65 13.67
CA ALA A 52 21.48 -8.89 14.25
C ALA A 52 21.96 -7.82 15.23
N LYS A 53 23.03 -8.11 15.99
CA LYS A 53 23.64 -7.17 16.94
C LYS A 53 24.39 -6.03 16.25
N ASN A 54 25.12 -6.31 15.17
CA ASN A 54 25.99 -5.34 14.51
C ASN A 54 25.31 -4.52 13.42
N PHE A 55 24.14 -4.94 12.93
CA PHE A 55 23.44 -4.20 11.91
C PHE A 55 22.96 -2.84 12.45
N PRO A 56 23.32 -1.71 11.79
CA PRO A 56 23.03 -0.39 12.32
C PRO A 56 21.54 -0.09 12.26
N LYS A 57 21.02 0.65 13.27
CA LYS A 57 19.61 1.09 13.29
C LYS A 57 19.26 2.03 12.13
N LYS A 58 20.25 2.80 11.64
CA LYS A 58 20.11 3.76 10.53
C LYS A 58 21.32 3.61 9.59
N PRO A 59 21.34 2.60 8.71
CA PRO A 59 22.42 2.41 7.74
C PRO A 59 22.47 3.58 6.75
N GLN A 60 23.64 4.19 6.54
CA GLN A 60 23.86 5.13 5.43
C GLN A 60 23.89 4.39 4.08
N ASN A 61 24.50 3.20 4.07
CA ASN A 61 24.52 2.29 2.95
C ASN A 61 24.17 0.89 3.46
N VAL A 62 22.98 0.40 3.08
CA VAL A 62 22.44 -0.87 3.56
C VAL A 62 23.30 -2.04 3.10
N GLN A 63 23.69 -2.09 1.82
CA GLN A 63 24.50 -3.17 1.26
C GLN A 63 25.87 -3.25 1.94
N LYS A 64 26.59 -2.14 2.11
CA LYS A 64 27.87 -2.11 2.84
C LYS A 64 27.72 -2.54 4.30
N SER A 65 26.58 -2.20 4.92
CA SER A 65 26.28 -2.62 6.29
C SER A 65 26.05 -4.12 6.37
N LEU A 66 25.34 -4.72 5.40
CA LEU A 66 25.18 -6.17 5.28
C LEU A 66 26.53 -6.86 5.07
N GLU A 67 27.36 -6.37 4.13
CA GLU A 67 28.71 -6.88 3.89
C GLU A 67 29.56 -6.91 5.17
N GLY A 68 29.57 -5.80 5.92
CA GLY A 68 30.28 -5.71 7.19
C GLY A 68 29.78 -6.73 8.22
N CYS A 69 28.45 -6.87 8.35
CA CYS A 69 27.85 -7.82 9.27
C CYS A 69 28.14 -9.28 8.89
N LEU A 70 28.06 -9.64 7.60
CA LEU A 70 28.41 -10.99 7.13
C LEU A 70 29.89 -11.32 7.39
N LYS A 71 30.80 -10.38 7.09
CA LYS A 71 32.24 -10.57 7.36
C LYS A 71 32.51 -10.77 8.85
N GLU A 72 31.85 -10.00 9.70
CA GLU A 72 31.98 -10.13 11.16
C GLU A 72 31.39 -11.44 11.67
N GLY A 73 30.21 -11.85 11.16
CA GLY A 73 29.61 -13.16 11.42
C GLY A 73 30.56 -14.30 11.05
N ASN A 74 31.12 -14.26 9.84
CA ASN A 74 32.10 -15.24 9.36
C ASN A 74 33.31 -15.35 10.31
N ARG A 75 33.86 -14.20 10.68
CA ARG A 75 35.02 -14.11 11.59
C ARG A 75 34.70 -14.74 12.94
N LYS A 76 33.51 -14.48 13.49
CA LYS A 76 33.09 -15.04 14.79
C LYS A 76 32.89 -16.54 14.76
N VAL A 77 32.28 -17.08 13.71
CA VAL A 77 32.15 -18.53 13.51
C VAL A 77 33.55 -19.17 13.40
N LEU A 78 34.45 -18.61 12.59
CA LEU A 78 35.84 -19.10 12.47
C LEU A 78 36.62 -19.05 13.79
N GLU A 79 36.50 -17.97 14.55
CA GLU A 79 37.17 -17.83 15.85
C GLU A 79 36.69 -18.87 16.85
N ARG A 80 35.38 -19.11 16.87
CA ARG A 80 34.76 -20.09 17.76
C ARG A 80 35.17 -21.52 17.36
N ALA A 81 35.13 -21.84 16.06
CA ALA A 81 35.55 -23.14 15.52
C ALA A 81 37.02 -23.47 15.79
N LYS A 82 37.89 -22.46 15.88
CA LYS A 82 39.31 -22.64 16.22
C LYS A 82 39.56 -22.82 17.72
N LYS A 83 38.73 -22.22 18.57
CA LYS A 83 38.93 -22.22 20.03
C LYS A 83 38.48 -23.52 20.67
N ILE A 84 37.50 -24.21 20.09
CA ILE A 84 36.87 -25.36 20.73
C ILE A 84 36.99 -26.58 19.83
N SER A 85 37.64 -27.62 20.37
CA SER A 85 38.03 -28.81 19.61
C SER A 85 36.84 -29.56 18.98
N ASN A 86 35.69 -29.63 19.67
CA ASN A 86 34.48 -30.29 19.18
C ASN A 86 33.66 -29.46 18.18
N GLU A 87 33.97 -28.17 18.00
CA GLU A 87 33.30 -27.28 17.04
C GLU A 87 34.17 -27.01 15.80
N LYS A 88 35.28 -27.75 15.66
CA LYS A 88 36.20 -27.60 14.54
C LYS A 88 35.49 -27.97 13.23
N GLY A 89 35.54 -27.04 12.28
CA GLY A 89 34.93 -27.21 10.95
C GLY A 89 33.44 -26.89 10.90
N MET A 90 32.86 -26.33 11.97
CA MET A 90 31.49 -25.83 11.91
C MET A 90 31.33 -24.73 10.87
N GLY A 91 30.17 -24.70 10.25
CA GLY A 91 29.79 -23.68 9.30
C GLY A 91 28.29 -23.53 9.23
N THR A 92 27.84 -22.57 8.43
CA THR A 92 26.42 -22.39 8.19
C THR A 92 26.20 -21.71 6.84
N THR A 93 25.08 -22.02 6.19
CA THR A 93 24.56 -21.17 5.12
C THR A 93 24.03 -19.87 5.74
N LEU A 94 23.77 -18.86 4.91
CA LEU A 94 23.00 -17.70 5.33
C LEU A 94 22.32 -17.08 4.13
N THR A 95 21.01 -16.91 4.25
CA THR A 95 20.21 -16.06 3.37
C THR A 95 19.61 -14.95 4.22
N LEU A 96 20.21 -13.76 4.15
CA LEU A 96 19.87 -12.57 4.93
C LEU A 96 19.17 -11.55 4.05
N MET A 97 18.11 -10.91 4.59
CA MET A 97 17.39 -9.81 3.98
C MET A 97 17.26 -8.65 4.97
N ALA A 98 17.64 -7.44 4.56
CA ALA A 98 17.26 -6.18 5.20
C ALA A 98 16.18 -5.47 4.39
N LEU A 99 15.05 -5.16 5.01
CA LEU A 99 13.93 -4.47 4.38
C LEU A 99 13.89 -2.99 4.81
N ILE A 100 14.26 -2.08 3.91
CA ILE A 100 14.32 -0.64 4.14
C ILE A 100 13.54 0.07 3.03
N ASN A 101 12.55 0.90 3.37
CA ASN A 101 11.78 1.71 2.42
C ASN A 101 11.16 0.91 1.25
N SER A 102 10.71 -0.33 1.48
CA SER A 102 10.19 -1.27 0.46
C SER A 102 11.24 -1.83 -0.51
N ILE A 103 12.53 -1.62 -0.24
CA ILE A 103 13.62 -2.28 -0.94
C ILE A 103 14.15 -3.39 -0.03
N ALA A 104 14.20 -4.61 -0.56
CA ALA A 104 14.81 -5.75 0.09
C ALA A 104 16.27 -5.88 -0.38
N TYR A 105 17.21 -5.74 0.55
CA TYR A 105 18.64 -5.93 0.32
C TYR A 105 19.07 -7.30 0.83
N PHE A 106 19.77 -8.06 0.01
CA PHE A 106 20.14 -9.43 0.31
C PHE A 106 21.64 -9.60 0.50
N GLY A 107 22.01 -10.49 1.41
CA GLY A 107 23.34 -11.09 1.51
C GLY A 107 23.19 -12.60 1.59
N HIS A 108 23.80 -13.34 0.67
CA HIS A 108 23.56 -14.77 0.50
C HIS A 108 24.85 -15.59 0.38
N ILE A 109 24.90 -16.70 1.10
CA ILE A 109 25.95 -17.72 1.01
C ILE A 109 25.41 -19.11 1.35
N GLY A 110 25.46 -20.04 0.40
CA GLY A 110 25.06 -21.44 0.60
C GLY A 110 23.97 -21.80 -0.41
N ASP A 111 23.13 -22.75 -0.08
CA ASP A 111 22.06 -23.28 -0.92
C ASP A 111 20.65 -23.09 -0.32
N SER A 112 20.54 -22.48 0.86
CA SER A 112 19.29 -21.90 1.34
C SER A 112 18.80 -20.81 0.38
N ARG A 113 17.49 -20.65 0.19
CA ARG A 113 16.95 -19.84 -0.90
C ARG A 113 16.12 -18.65 -0.45
N ALA A 114 16.07 -17.62 -1.31
CA ALA A 114 15.07 -16.56 -1.26
C ALA A 114 14.18 -16.60 -2.50
N TYR A 115 12.88 -16.41 -2.32
CA TYR A 115 11.89 -16.32 -3.39
C TYR A 115 11.05 -15.06 -3.26
N LEU A 116 10.66 -14.49 -4.40
CA LEU A 116 9.62 -13.47 -4.52
C LEU A 116 8.36 -14.09 -5.10
N LEU A 117 7.25 -13.98 -4.38
CA LEU A 117 5.91 -14.22 -4.91
C LEU A 117 5.28 -12.88 -5.30
N ARG A 118 5.03 -12.69 -6.60
CA ARG A 118 4.33 -11.53 -7.16
C ARG A 118 3.29 -11.97 -8.19
N GLY A 119 2.04 -11.56 -8.00
CA GLY A 119 0.95 -11.91 -8.93
C GLY A 119 0.76 -13.43 -9.10
N GLY A 120 0.95 -14.20 -8.03
CA GLY A 120 0.85 -15.67 -8.04
C GLY A 120 2.02 -16.41 -8.68
N LYS A 121 3.03 -15.69 -9.20
CA LYS A 121 4.26 -16.28 -9.74
C LYS A 121 5.36 -16.25 -8.69
N LEU A 122 5.97 -17.40 -8.46
CA LEU A 122 7.13 -17.55 -7.59
C LEU A 122 8.39 -17.45 -8.44
N LYS A 123 9.32 -16.59 -8.04
CA LYS A 123 10.63 -16.41 -8.68
C LYS A 123 11.72 -16.63 -7.63
N GLN A 124 12.63 -17.56 -7.87
CA GLN A 124 13.85 -17.68 -7.06
C GLN A 124 14.76 -16.45 -7.30
N LEU A 125 15.24 -15.85 -6.22
CA LEU A 125 16.11 -14.66 -6.25
C LEU A 125 17.58 -15.03 -6.07
N THR A 126 17.87 -16.02 -5.22
CA THR A 126 19.23 -16.48 -4.93
C THR A 126 19.72 -17.50 -5.97
N LYS A 127 21.03 -17.70 -6.05
CA LYS A 127 21.64 -18.81 -6.79
C LYS A 127 22.41 -19.67 -5.81
N ASP A 128 22.12 -20.96 -5.80
CA ASP A 128 22.72 -21.89 -4.85
C ASP A 128 24.24 -21.97 -5.06
N HIS A 129 24.98 -21.91 -3.97
CA HIS A 129 26.42 -22.20 -3.94
C HIS A 129 26.62 -23.70 -3.70
N SER A 130 26.29 -24.52 -4.69
CA SER A 130 26.45 -25.97 -4.66
C SER A 130 27.19 -26.50 -5.89
N LEU A 131 27.79 -27.68 -5.77
CA LEU A 131 28.53 -28.32 -6.85
C LEU A 131 27.66 -28.49 -8.11
N VAL A 132 26.42 -28.91 -7.92
CA VAL A 132 25.49 -29.12 -9.02
C VAL A 132 25.07 -27.81 -9.67
N ALA A 133 24.87 -26.74 -8.89
CA ALA A 133 24.58 -25.41 -9.43
C ALA A 133 25.77 -24.87 -10.26
N ASP A 134 27.00 -25.10 -9.81
CA ASP A 134 28.20 -24.73 -10.55
C ASP A 134 28.34 -25.53 -11.87
N LEU A 135 27.97 -26.82 -11.88
CA LEU A 135 27.95 -27.65 -13.09
C LEU A 135 26.86 -27.21 -14.08
N VAL A 136 25.67 -26.87 -13.60
CA VAL A 136 24.58 -26.32 -14.43
C VAL A 136 25.01 -25.01 -15.06
N LYS A 137 25.63 -24.12 -14.28
CA LYS A 137 26.14 -22.83 -14.78
C LYS A 137 27.20 -23.00 -15.87
N GLN A 138 27.97 -24.09 -15.83
CA GLN A 138 28.98 -24.44 -16.83
C GLN A 138 28.38 -25.16 -18.07
N GLY A 139 27.07 -25.41 -18.09
CA GLY A 139 26.40 -26.16 -19.15
C GLY A 139 26.73 -27.66 -19.14
N LYS A 140 27.28 -28.18 -18.03
CA LYS A 140 27.65 -29.60 -17.86
C LYS A 140 26.49 -30.47 -17.35
N LEU A 141 25.48 -29.83 -16.77
CA LEU A 141 24.25 -30.47 -16.30
C LEU A 141 23.06 -29.60 -16.67
N SER A 142 21.92 -30.23 -16.93
CA SER A 142 20.61 -29.57 -16.91
C SER A 142 20.10 -29.38 -15.48
N GLU A 143 19.12 -28.49 -15.29
CA GLU A 143 18.48 -28.30 -13.98
C GLU A 143 17.79 -29.59 -13.48
N ASP A 144 17.17 -30.35 -14.38
CA ASP A 144 16.49 -31.62 -14.04
C ASP A 144 17.48 -32.71 -13.59
N GLU A 145 18.66 -32.77 -14.22
CA GLU A 145 19.73 -33.69 -13.81
C GLU A 145 20.34 -33.28 -12.47
N ALA A 146 20.54 -31.98 -12.24
CA ALA A 146 21.09 -31.45 -10.99
C ALA A 146 20.24 -31.85 -9.77
N GLN A 147 18.92 -31.85 -9.88
CA GLN A 147 18.01 -32.23 -8.80
C GLN A 147 18.12 -33.72 -8.41
N LYS A 148 18.49 -34.58 -9.35
CA LYS A 148 18.62 -36.05 -9.12
C LYS A 148 20.06 -36.47 -8.85
N HIS A 149 21.01 -35.54 -8.92
CA HIS A 149 22.42 -35.85 -8.85
C HIS A 149 22.82 -36.35 -7.44
N PRO A 150 23.71 -37.37 -7.33
CA PRO A 150 24.16 -37.90 -6.04
C PRO A 150 24.82 -36.85 -5.14
N TYR A 151 25.51 -35.89 -5.74
CA TYR A 151 26.25 -34.83 -5.03
C TYR A 151 25.49 -33.50 -4.94
N ARG A 152 24.15 -33.51 -5.04
CA ARG A 152 23.34 -32.29 -5.01
C ARG A 152 23.42 -31.52 -3.69
N ASN A 153 23.74 -32.20 -2.59
CA ASN A 153 23.88 -31.60 -1.24
C ASN A 153 25.31 -31.10 -0.95
N ILE A 154 26.24 -31.15 -1.92
CA ILE A 154 27.59 -30.62 -1.71
C ILE A 154 27.58 -29.12 -1.97
N ILE A 155 27.68 -28.33 -0.91
CA ILE A 155 27.84 -26.89 -1.00
C ILE A 155 29.28 -26.48 -1.30
N THR A 156 29.46 -25.38 -2.02
CA THR A 156 30.76 -24.81 -2.39
C THR A 156 31.13 -23.58 -1.59
N LYS A 157 30.18 -22.97 -0.87
CA LYS A 157 30.42 -21.83 0.02
C LYS A 157 29.57 -21.89 1.29
N ALA A 158 30.20 -21.64 2.43
CA ALA A 158 29.52 -21.50 3.73
C ALA A 158 30.22 -20.47 4.61
N LEU A 159 29.49 -19.83 5.53
CA LEU A 159 30.09 -19.09 6.64
C LEU A 159 30.84 -20.05 7.56
N GLY A 160 31.96 -19.60 8.12
CA GLY A 160 32.81 -20.42 8.98
C GLY A 160 33.82 -21.31 8.25
N SER A 161 33.71 -21.44 6.92
CA SER A 161 34.59 -22.33 6.14
C SER A 161 35.96 -21.71 5.78
N GLN A 162 35.98 -20.43 5.42
CA GLN A 162 37.19 -19.72 4.96
C GLN A 162 37.19 -18.28 5.46
N ALA A 163 38.38 -17.70 5.69
CA ALA A 163 38.51 -16.32 6.18
C ALA A 163 37.91 -15.29 5.20
N ASN A 164 38.17 -15.47 3.91
CA ASN A 164 37.72 -14.57 2.85
C ASN A 164 36.52 -15.18 2.11
N ILE A 165 35.31 -14.99 2.65
CA ILE A 165 34.08 -15.43 1.99
C ILE A 165 33.68 -14.48 0.84
N LYS A 166 33.18 -15.06 -0.24
CA LYS A 166 32.55 -14.34 -1.37
C LYS A 166 31.05 -14.61 -1.37
N ALA A 167 30.34 -13.83 -0.57
CA ALA A 167 28.87 -13.83 -0.55
C ALA A 167 28.30 -13.01 -1.73
N ASP A 168 27.07 -13.32 -2.10
CA ASP A 168 26.34 -12.63 -3.14
C ASP A 168 25.47 -11.53 -2.52
N TYR A 169 25.46 -10.35 -3.15
CA TYR A 169 24.70 -9.19 -2.70
C TYR A 169 23.87 -8.63 -3.84
N PHE A 170 22.59 -8.40 -3.58
CA PHE A 170 21.66 -7.85 -4.57
C PHE A 170 20.48 -7.18 -3.85
N GLN A 171 19.62 -6.50 -4.61
CA GLN A 171 18.43 -5.85 -4.08
C GLN A 171 17.24 -6.07 -4.99
N GLU A 172 16.04 -6.04 -4.41
CA GLU A 172 14.77 -6.13 -5.13
C GLU A 172 13.79 -5.08 -4.60
N GLU A 173 13.13 -4.37 -5.52
CA GLU A 173 12.06 -3.44 -5.18
C GLU A 173 10.75 -4.21 -4.97
N LEU A 174 10.11 -3.98 -3.82
CA LEU A 174 8.88 -4.65 -3.44
C LEU A 174 7.67 -3.75 -3.58
N ALA A 175 6.63 -4.31 -4.17
CA ALA A 175 5.31 -3.72 -4.31
C ALA A 175 4.36 -4.22 -3.21
N ALA A 176 3.27 -3.47 -3.02
CA ALA A 176 2.19 -3.89 -2.14
C ALA A 176 1.59 -5.24 -2.58
N GLY A 177 1.49 -6.18 -1.63
CA GLY A 177 1.01 -7.54 -1.86
C GLY A 177 2.12 -8.56 -2.15
N ASP A 178 3.36 -8.12 -2.38
CA ASP A 178 4.48 -9.04 -2.56
C ASP A 178 4.78 -9.82 -1.28
N LYS A 179 5.21 -11.07 -1.46
CA LYS A 179 5.72 -11.92 -0.39
C LYS A 179 7.15 -12.35 -0.70
N ILE A 180 8.05 -12.20 0.26
CA ILE A 180 9.38 -12.80 0.25
C ILE A 180 9.38 -14.02 1.15
N LEU A 181 9.80 -15.17 0.61
CA LEU A 181 10.07 -16.39 1.36
C LEU A 181 11.58 -16.59 1.43
N LEU A 182 12.13 -16.72 2.63
CA LEU A 182 13.45 -17.28 2.87
C LEU A 182 13.27 -18.70 3.39
N CYS A 183 14.06 -19.67 2.93
CA CYS A 183 13.98 -21.05 3.40
C CYS A 183 15.34 -21.78 3.41
N SER A 184 15.50 -22.75 4.30
CA SER A 184 16.58 -23.75 4.24
C SER A 184 16.30 -24.77 3.14
N ASP A 185 17.31 -25.60 2.83
CA ASP A 185 17.24 -26.57 1.74
C ASP A 185 16.19 -27.67 2.00
N GLY A 186 15.89 -27.97 3.28
CA GLY A 186 14.87 -28.94 3.68
C GLY A 186 13.47 -28.62 3.17
N LEU A 187 13.19 -27.36 2.80
CA LEU A 187 11.97 -27.04 2.05
C LEU A 187 12.13 -27.32 0.55
N ASN A 188 13.08 -26.67 -0.13
CA ASN A 188 13.15 -26.68 -1.60
C ASN A 188 13.66 -27.99 -2.20
N THR A 189 14.25 -28.88 -1.40
CA THR A 189 14.57 -30.25 -1.82
C THR A 189 13.36 -31.19 -1.75
N MET A 190 12.36 -30.87 -0.92
CA MET A 190 11.20 -31.72 -0.64
C MET A 190 9.90 -31.24 -1.31
N VAL A 191 9.83 -29.95 -1.65
CA VAL A 191 8.62 -29.29 -2.16
C VAL A 191 8.95 -28.51 -3.43
N GLU A 192 8.30 -28.89 -4.53
CA GLU A 192 8.42 -28.18 -5.79
C GLU A 192 7.90 -26.74 -5.71
N ASP A 193 8.55 -25.83 -6.44
CA ASP A 193 8.22 -24.41 -6.55
C ASP A 193 6.73 -24.15 -6.87
N LYS A 194 6.12 -24.98 -7.73
CA LYS A 194 4.69 -24.87 -8.06
C LYS A 194 3.79 -25.05 -6.83
N LYS A 195 4.15 -25.98 -5.95
CA LYS A 195 3.41 -26.25 -4.71
C LYS A 195 3.66 -25.14 -3.67
N ILE A 196 4.90 -24.64 -3.57
CA ILE A 196 5.23 -23.46 -2.74
C ILE A 196 4.39 -22.26 -3.20
N ALA A 197 4.37 -21.97 -4.50
CA ALA A 197 3.61 -20.86 -5.09
C ALA A 197 2.11 -20.97 -4.77
N LYS A 198 1.53 -22.17 -4.87
CA LYS A 198 0.12 -22.43 -4.54
C LYS A 198 -0.19 -22.18 -3.07
N ILE A 199 0.65 -22.67 -2.16
CA ILE A 199 0.48 -22.45 -0.71
C ILE A 199 0.54 -20.96 -0.40
N LEU A 200 1.56 -20.25 -0.91
CA LEU A 200 1.75 -18.83 -0.63
C LEU A 200 0.71 -17.93 -1.31
N SER A 201 0.10 -18.36 -2.42
CA SER A 201 -0.97 -17.62 -3.10
C SER A 201 -2.33 -17.76 -2.41
N SER A 202 -2.49 -18.73 -1.51
CA SER A 202 -3.74 -18.93 -0.78
C SER A 202 -3.98 -17.78 0.21
N PRO A 203 -5.26 -17.36 0.43
CA PRO A 203 -5.62 -16.26 1.33
C PRO A 203 -5.58 -16.68 2.81
N LEU A 204 -4.49 -17.32 3.23
CA LEU A 204 -4.28 -17.82 4.58
C LEU A 204 -3.44 -16.84 5.41
N PRO A 205 -3.60 -16.82 6.74
CA PRO A 205 -2.67 -16.11 7.61
C PRO A 205 -1.23 -16.61 7.40
N LEU A 206 -0.23 -15.70 7.43
CA LEU A 206 1.17 -16.04 7.15
C LEU A 206 1.69 -17.22 7.99
N LYS A 207 1.33 -17.27 9.29
CA LYS A 207 1.70 -18.37 10.18
C LYS A 207 1.15 -19.72 9.74
N VAL A 208 -0.06 -19.75 9.17
CA VAL A 208 -0.68 -20.96 8.62
C VAL A 208 0.06 -21.39 7.35
N ALA A 209 0.37 -20.43 6.46
CA ALA A 209 1.13 -20.71 5.26
C ALA A 209 2.53 -21.28 5.57
N CYS A 210 3.26 -20.71 6.55
CA CYS A 210 4.55 -21.27 6.98
C CYS A 210 4.44 -22.70 7.49
N ARG A 211 3.41 -23.02 8.30
CA ARG A 211 3.17 -24.39 8.76
C ARG A 211 2.85 -25.33 7.61
N GLN A 212 2.01 -24.91 6.65
CA GLN A 212 1.70 -25.74 5.49
C GLN A 212 2.91 -26.03 4.61
N LEU A 213 3.86 -25.09 4.50
CA LEU A 213 5.14 -25.33 3.81
C LEU A 213 5.96 -26.42 4.53
N VAL A 214 6.11 -26.29 5.85
CA VAL A 214 6.83 -27.27 6.68
C VAL A 214 6.16 -28.65 6.65
N GLU A 215 4.84 -28.70 6.83
CA GLU A 215 4.05 -29.94 6.74
C GLU A 215 4.17 -30.57 5.35
N ALA A 216 4.17 -29.77 4.28
CA ALA A 216 4.36 -30.28 2.92
C ALA A 216 5.74 -30.93 2.75
N ALA A 217 6.81 -30.33 3.27
CA ALA A 217 8.16 -30.90 3.24
C ALA A 217 8.25 -32.18 4.07
N ASN A 218 7.68 -32.17 5.28
CA ASN A 218 7.62 -33.33 6.16
C ASN A 218 6.82 -34.49 5.53
N ASN A 219 5.73 -34.20 4.82
CA ASN A 219 4.93 -35.20 4.13
C ASN A 219 5.63 -35.77 2.89
N SER A 220 6.57 -35.03 2.29
CA SER A 220 7.44 -35.51 1.21
C SER A 220 8.66 -36.31 1.70
N GLY A 221 8.88 -36.41 3.00
CA GLY A 221 9.96 -37.22 3.60
C GLY A 221 10.55 -36.61 4.86
N GLY A 222 10.67 -35.29 4.92
CA GLY A 222 11.26 -34.58 6.08
C GLY A 222 12.69 -35.05 6.39
N GLN A 223 13.52 -35.17 5.35
CA GLN A 223 14.88 -35.71 5.47
C GLN A 223 15.85 -34.75 6.16
N ASP A 224 15.54 -33.46 6.16
CA ASP A 224 16.36 -32.42 6.79
C ASP A 224 15.56 -31.50 7.71
N ASN A 225 16.27 -30.60 8.38
CA ASN A 225 15.69 -29.46 9.08
C ASN A 225 14.98 -28.54 8.07
N ILE A 226 13.81 -28.03 8.46
CA ILE A 226 12.95 -27.25 7.56
C ILE A 226 12.63 -25.93 8.25
N SER A 227 13.18 -24.85 7.71
CA SER A 227 12.99 -23.51 8.25
C SER A 227 12.55 -22.53 7.20
N VAL A 228 11.55 -21.71 7.54
CA VAL A 228 10.98 -20.70 6.66
C VAL A 228 10.77 -19.37 7.38
N VAL A 229 11.05 -18.28 6.67
CA VAL A 229 10.69 -16.91 7.05
C VAL A 229 9.88 -16.30 5.90
N LEU A 230 8.63 -15.95 6.17
CA LEU A 230 7.73 -15.35 5.20
C LEU A 230 7.47 -13.90 5.59
N VAL A 231 7.75 -12.97 4.67
CA VAL A 231 7.56 -11.52 4.84
C VAL A 231 6.60 -11.03 3.76
N GLU A 232 5.61 -10.24 4.15
CA GLU A 232 4.61 -9.69 3.23
C GLU A 232 4.55 -8.17 3.34
N ILE A 233 4.57 -7.51 2.18
CA ILE A 233 4.40 -6.08 2.07
C ILE A 233 2.90 -5.78 2.04
N GLY A 234 2.37 -5.30 3.16
CA GLY A 234 0.96 -4.97 3.27
C GLY A 234 0.56 -3.84 2.33
N GLN A 235 -0.67 -3.91 1.81
CA GLN A 235 -1.23 -2.87 0.98
C GLN A 235 -1.42 -1.59 1.79
N ASP A 236 -0.74 -0.52 1.38
CA ASP A 236 -0.85 0.79 2.01
C ASP A 236 -2.19 1.43 1.59
N LYS A 237 -3.28 1.06 2.30
CA LYS A 237 -4.62 1.64 2.10
C LYS A 237 -4.61 3.18 2.15
N MET A 238 -3.63 3.79 2.81
CA MET A 238 -3.50 5.25 2.93
C MET A 238 -3.17 5.98 1.63
N LYS A 239 -2.39 5.38 0.70
CA LYS A 239 -2.06 6.05 -0.57
C LYS A 239 -3.27 6.12 -1.51
N GLN A 240 -4.15 5.12 -1.47
CA GLN A 240 -5.38 5.09 -2.24
C GLN A 240 -6.42 6.09 -1.72
N SER A 241 -6.56 6.19 -0.39
CA SER A 241 -7.52 7.12 0.24
C SER A 241 -7.18 8.59 0.00
N LYS A 242 -5.90 8.97 -0.01
CA LYS A 242 -5.49 10.36 -0.30
C LYS A 242 -5.82 10.78 -1.74
N LYS A 243 -5.63 9.89 -2.71
CA LYS A 243 -5.91 10.18 -4.12
C LYS A 243 -7.42 10.34 -4.36
N LEU A 244 -8.24 9.49 -3.73
CA LEU A 244 -9.70 9.57 -3.80
C LEU A 244 -10.23 10.85 -3.13
N TRP A 245 -9.68 11.20 -1.96
CA TRP A 245 -10.09 12.40 -1.22
C TRP A 245 -9.71 13.70 -1.94
N LEU A 246 -8.53 13.77 -2.56
CA LEU A 246 -8.13 14.92 -3.38
C LEU A 246 -9.03 15.10 -4.61
N SER A 247 -9.44 14.01 -5.26
CA SER A 247 -10.38 14.06 -6.40
C SER A 247 -11.80 14.47 -5.97
N LEU A 248 -12.27 14.02 -4.81
CA LEU A 248 -13.57 14.45 -4.29
C LEU A 248 -13.54 15.91 -3.81
N ALA A 249 -12.45 16.35 -3.21
CA ALA A 249 -12.26 17.74 -2.78
C ALA A 249 -12.22 18.71 -3.97
N SER A 250 -11.61 18.35 -5.09
CA SER A 250 -11.60 19.20 -6.29
C SER A 250 -12.98 19.29 -6.96
N ILE A 251 -13.74 18.20 -6.98
CA ILE A 251 -15.14 18.20 -7.46
C ILE A 251 -16.00 19.10 -6.57
N PHE A 252 -15.87 18.96 -5.25
CA PHE A 252 -16.61 19.79 -4.29
C PHE A 252 -16.26 21.28 -4.41
N LEU A 253 -14.96 21.61 -4.57
CA LEU A 253 -14.51 22.98 -4.78
C LEU A 253 -15.08 23.58 -6.08
N GLY A 254 -15.10 22.79 -7.16
CA GLY A 254 -15.73 23.19 -8.43
C GLY A 254 -17.23 23.47 -8.27
N LEU A 255 -17.97 22.60 -7.60
CA LEU A 255 -19.39 22.80 -7.33
C LEU A 255 -19.64 24.06 -6.48
N CYS A 256 -18.88 24.26 -5.40
CA CYS A 256 -18.97 25.47 -4.58
C CYS A 256 -18.72 26.75 -5.39
N LEU A 257 -17.73 26.74 -6.29
CA LEU A 257 -17.44 27.89 -7.15
C LEU A 257 -18.60 28.19 -8.12
N THR A 258 -19.21 27.17 -8.71
CA THR A 258 -20.38 27.34 -9.59
C THR A 258 -21.59 27.89 -8.85
N PHE A 259 -21.85 27.42 -7.62
CA PHE A 259 -22.91 27.96 -6.76
C PHE A 259 -22.64 29.40 -6.37
N LEU A 260 -21.39 29.74 -6.05
CA LEU A 260 -20.98 31.11 -5.71
C LEU A 260 -21.22 32.06 -6.90
N ILE A 261 -20.76 31.69 -8.09
CA ILE A 261 -20.98 32.46 -9.33
C ILE A 261 -22.47 32.63 -9.60
N GLY A 262 -23.26 31.55 -9.48
CA GLY A 262 -24.71 31.59 -9.63
C GLY A 262 -25.38 32.54 -8.62
N TYR A 263 -24.95 32.50 -7.35
CA TYR A 263 -25.46 33.38 -6.30
C TYR A 263 -25.17 34.86 -6.61
N TYR A 264 -23.93 35.18 -6.99
CA TYR A 264 -23.57 36.56 -7.40
C TYR A 264 -24.34 37.03 -8.63
N ALA A 265 -24.50 36.16 -9.64
CA ALA A 265 -25.26 36.48 -10.85
C ALA A 265 -26.75 36.76 -10.51
N VAL A 266 -27.38 35.95 -9.67
CA VAL A 266 -28.75 36.18 -9.20
C VAL A 266 -28.86 37.49 -8.43
N GLY A 267 -27.91 37.78 -7.54
CA GLY A 267 -27.86 39.05 -6.81
C GLY A 267 -27.77 40.25 -7.75
N TYR A 268 -26.86 40.20 -8.73
CA TYR A 268 -26.69 41.25 -9.72
C TYR A 268 -27.95 41.48 -10.57
N ILE A 269 -28.62 40.41 -11.01
CA ILE A 269 -29.87 40.53 -11.76
C ILE A 269 -30.96 41.13 -10.87
N ALA A 270 -31.08 40.68 -9.62
CA ALA A 270 -32.08 41.17 -8.69
C ALA A 270 -31.90 42.67 -8.41
N ASP A 271 -30.68 43.14 -8.18
CA ASP A 271 -30.41 44.54 -7.90
C ASP A 271 -30.76 45.46 -9.08
N ASN A 272 -30.73 44.94 -10.31
CA ASN A 272 -31.04 45.67 -11.54
C ASN A 272 -32.47 45.46 -12.07
N SER A 273 -33.26 44.58 -11.45
CA SER A 273 -34.61 44.25 -11.89
C SER A 273 -35.68 44.96 -11.07
N TYR A 274 -36.80 45.30 -11.72
CA TYR A 274 -37.93 45.96 -11.08
C TYR A 274 -39.24 45.28 -11.47
N TYR A 275 -40.19 45.26 -10.54
CA TYR A 275 -41.55 44.82 -10.86
C TYR A 275 -42.61 45.55 -10.05
N LEU A 276 -43.82 45.59 -10.59
CA LEU A 276 -45.01 46.10 -9.92
C LEU A 276 -45.85 44.94 -9.39
N GLY A 277 -46.35 45.08 -8.18
CA GLY A 277 -47.26 44.13 -7.58
C GLY A 277 -47.99 44.72 -6.38
N PHE A 278 -48.71 43.88 -5.65
CA PHE A 278 -49.39 44.32 -4.43
C PHE A 278 -48.48 44.20 -3.20
N TYR A 279 -48.40 45.29 -2.42
CA TYR A 279 -47.89 45.27 -1.06
C TYR A 279 -49.04 45.60 -0.11
N ARG A 280 -49.46 44.62 0.69
CA ARG A 280 -50.70 44.69 1.50
C ARG A 280 -51.91 44.96 0.60
N LYS A 281 -52.55 46.13 0.72
CA LYS A 281 -53.72 46.54 -0.08
C LYS A 281 -53.39 47.57 -1.15
N LYS A 282 -52.12 47.97 -1.30
CA LYS A 282 -51.69 49.03 -2.22
C LYS A 282 -50.79 48.49 -3.32
N VAL A 283 -50.74 49.16 -4.47
CA VAL A 283 -49.76 48.86 -5.53
C VAL A 283 -48.39 49.36 -5.09
N ALA A 284 -47.35 48.58 -5.34
CA ALA A 284 -45.98 48.93 -4.97
C ALA A 284 -45.01 48.53 -6.09
N VAL A 285 -43.92 49.29 -6.17
CA VAL A 285 -42.74 48.97 -6.97
C VAL A 285 -41.76 48.24 -6.07
N PHE A 286 -41.34 47.07 -6.53
CA PHE A 286 -40.32 46.26 -5.90
C PHE A 286 -39.04 46.34 -6.74
N GLN A 287 -37.90 46.38 -6.06
CA GLN A 287 -36.58 46.15 -6.65
C GLN A 287 -36.18 44.71 -6.32
N GLY A 288 -35.86 43.91 -7.32
CA GLY A 288 -35.60 42.48 -7.17
C GLY A 288 -36.39 41.56 -8.10
N LEU A 289 -36.25 40.26 -7.85
CA LEU A 289 -36.97 39.22 -8.60
C LEU A 289 -38.38 38.96 -8.02
N PRO A 290 -39.40 38.73 -8.85
CA PRO A 290 -40.77 38.50 -8.39
C PRO A 290 -40.98 37.13 -7.73
N TYR A 291 -40.02 36.21 -7.82
CA TYR A 291 -40.07 34.85 -7.28
C TYR A 291 -38.99 34.60 -6.22
N ARG A 292 -39.15 33.51 -5.46
CA ARG A 292 -38.12 33.03 -4.52
C ARG A 292 -37.20 32.04 -5.24
N ILE A 293 -35.90 32.15 -5.01
CA ILE A 293 -34.91 31.19 -5.51
C ILE A 293 -34.34 30.49 -4.29
N ALA A 294 -34.39 29.15 -4.25
CA ALA A 294 -33.96 28.35 -3.11
C ALA A 294 -34.56 28.82 -1.76
N GLY A 295 -35.83 29.24 -1.76
CA GLY A 295 -36.53 29.73 -0.57
C GLY A 295 -36.19 31.17 -0.15
N LEU A 296 -35.14 31.76 -0.71
CA LEU A 296 -34.70 33.13 -0.41
C LEU A 296 -35.46 34.16 -1.24
N LYS A 297 -35.81 35.29 -0.60
CA LYS A 297 -36.49 36.41 -1.25
C LYS A 297 -35.46 37.46 -1.68
N PHE A 298 -35.27 37.60 -2.99
CA PHE A 298 -34.39 38.59 -3.59
C PHE A 298 -35.15 39.84 -4.03
N SER A 299 -36.09 40.33 -3.21
CA SER A 299 -36.83 41.54 -3.52
C SER A 299 -37.18 42.39 -2.30
N LYS A 300 -37.07 43.71 -2.47
CA LYS A 300 -37.39 44.73 -1.47
C LYS A 300 -38.40 45.71 -2.03
N VAL A 301 -39.29 46.23 -1.18
CA VAL A 301 -40.24 47.27 -1.57
C VAL A 301 -39.44 48.57 -1.74
N LYS A 302 -39.49 49.16 -2.94
CA LYS A 302 -38.80 50.43 -3.23
C LYS A 302 -39.73 51.63 -3.07
N LYS A 303 -40.99 51.49 -3.49
CA LYS A 303 -42.01 52.53 -3.36
C LYS A 303 -43.39 51.92 -3.21
N VAL A 304 -44.22 52.47 -2.32
CA VAL A 304 -45.65 52.14 -2.21
C VAL A 304 -46.43 53.31 -2.80
N SER A 305 -47.42 53.02 -3.65
CA SER A 305 -48.32 54.05 -4.21
C SER A 305 -49.60 54.17 -3.39
N ASP A 306 -50.38 55.22 -3.64
CA ASP A 306 -51.69 55.40 -3.00
C ASP A 306 -52.85 54.70 -3.72
N ILE A 307 -52.53 53.86 -4.70
CA ILE A 307 -53.53 53.11 -5.47
C ILE A 307 -53.94 51.87 -4.66
N ASP A 308 -55.20 51.82 -4.23
CA ASP A 308 -55.75 50.65 -3.53
C ASP A 308 -56.12 49.53 -4.51
N LYS A 309 -55.90 48.27 -4.10
CA LYS A 309 -56.27 47.08 -4.87
C LYS A 309 -57.76 47.07 -5.24
N LYS A 310 -58.63 47.57 -4.36
CA LYS A 310 -60.09 47.58 -4.59
C LYS A 310 -60.50 48.59 -5.67
N SER A 311 -59.79 49.71 -5.83
CA SER A 311 -60.15 50.73 -6.80
C SER A 311 -59.72 50.42 -8.23
N LEU A 312 -58.91 49.38 -8.44
CA LEU A 312 -58.42 48.97 -9.76
C LEU A 312 -59.42 48.10 -10.52
N ALA A 313 -59.44 48.22 -11.84
CA ALA A 313 -60.17 47.31 -12.72
C ALA A 313 -59.70 45.85 -12.59
N SER A 314 -60.59 44.91 -12.88
CA SER A 314 -60.33 43.46 -12.74
C SER A 314 -59.13 42.98 -13.56
N VAL A 315 -58.92 43.57 -14.74
CA VAL A 315 -57.79 43.30 -15.64
C VAL A 315 -56.46 43.70 -14.99
N TRP A 316 -56.40 44.91 -14.43
CA TRP A 316 -55.21 45.42 -13.74
C TRP A 316 -54.90 44.64 -12.46
N ARG A 317 -55.93 44.24 -11.70
CA ARG A 317 -55.75 43.37 -10.52
C ARG A 317 -55.10 42.03 -10.91
N LYS A 318 -55.61 41.35 -11.94
CA LYS A 318 -55.06 40.08 -12.42
C LYS A 318 -53.62 40.22 -12.94
N ARG A 319 -53.30 41.32 -13.63
CA ARG A 319 -51.95 41.60 -14.13
C ARG A 319 -50.96 41.87 -12.98
N LEU A 320 -51.33 42.67 -11.99
CA LEU A 320 -50.49 42.97 -10.83
C LEU A 320 -50.34 41.78 -9.87
N GLU A 321 -51.33 40.87 -9.81
CA GLU A 321 -51.19 39.58 -9.12
C GLU A 321 -50.15 38.68 -9.78
N LYS A 322 -50.08 38.72 -11.13
CA LYS A 322 -49.04 38.03 -11.89
C LYS A 322 -47.66 38.71 -11.85
N LYS A 323 -47.57 39.91 -11.25
CA LYS A 323 -46.37 40.75 -11.11
C LYS A 323 -45.82 41.21 -12.45
N ILE A 324 -45.85 42.51 -12.70
CA ILE A 324 -45.43 43.09 -13.99
C ILE A 324 -43.96 43.48 -13.88
N THR A 325 -43.08 42.81 -14.64
CA THR A 325 -41.65 43.14 -14.70
C THR A 325 -41.40 44.30 -15.64
N VAL A 326 -40.49 45.21 -15.26
CA VAL A 326 -40.11 46.39 -16.03
C VAL A 326 -38.59 46.57 -16.03
N ALA A 327 -38.03 47.20 -17.06
CA ALA A 327 -36.59 47.26 -17.28
C ALA A 327 -35.90 48.31 -16.38
N SER A 328 -36.64 49.29 -15.86
CA SER A 328 -36.06 50.32 -14.98
C SER A 328 -37.04 50.88 -13.96
N TYR A 329 -36.51 51.54 -12.93
CA TYR A 329 -37.33 52.26 -11.95
C TYR A 329 -38.14 53.42 -12.58
N LYS A 330 -37.60 54.07 -13.63
CA LYS A 330 -38.29 55.14 -14.36
C LYS A 330 -39.53 54.59 -15.06
N GLU A 331 -39.37 53.46 -15.75
CA GLU A 331 -40.48 52.75 -16.40
C GLU A 331 -41.49 52.22 -15.38
N ALA A 332 -41.02 51.75 -14.22
CA ALA A 332 -41.89 51.35 -13.11
C ALA A 332 -42.77 52.51 -12.62
N SER A 333 -42.18 53.71 -12.52
CA SER A 333 -42.87 54.92 -12.09
C SER A 333 -43.87 55.40 -13.15
N GLN A 334 -43.49 55.38 -14.43
CA GLN A 334 -44.39 55.68 -15.54
C GLN A 334 -45.56 54.69 -15.61
N SER A 335 -45.30 53.40 -15.38
CA SER A 335 -46.33 52.37 -15.33
C SER A 335 -47.30 52.59 -14.17
N LEU A 336 -46.82 53.04 -13.00
CA LEU A 336 -47.69 53.43 -11.89
C LEU A 336 -48.60 54.60 -12.27
N ASP A 337 -48.07 55.62 -12.95
CA ASP A 337 -48.84 56.79 -13.38
C ASP A 337 -49.90 56.43 -14.43
N ASN A 338 -49.57 55.52 -15.36
CA ASN A 338 -50.51 54.99 -16.35
C ASN A 338 -51.63 54.17 -15.67
N ILE A 339 -51.27 53.30 -14.72
CA ILE A 339 -52.24 52.53 -13.93
C ILE A 339 -53.16 53.46 -13.13
N ALA A 340 -52.63 54.57 -12.59
CA ALA A 340 -53.42 55.57 -11.88
C ALA A 340 -54.41 56.32 -12.79
N LYS A 341 -54.02 56.59 -14.04
CA LYS A 341 -54.86 57.26 -15.05
C LYS A 341 -55.94 56.33 -15.59
N GLU A 342 -55.56 55.15 -16.08
CA GLU A 342 -56.47 54.20 -16.72
C GLU A 342 -57.36 53.45 -15.72
N GLY A 343 -56.81 53.08 -14.55
CA GLY A 343 -57.56 52.35 -13.52
C GLY A 343 -58.68 53.16 -12.84
N ARG A 344 -58.62 54.50 -12.89
CA ARG A 344 -59.68 55.39 -12.36
C ARG A 344 -60.84 55.60 -13.34
N ILE A 345 -60.62 55.38 -14.64
CA ILE A 345 -61.64 55.64 -15.68
C ILE A 345 -62.71 54.54 -15.70
N GLU A 346 -62.35 53.30 -15.36
CA GLU A 346 -63.30 52.17 -15.34
C GLU A 346 -64.09 52.00 -14.03
N SER A 347 -63.71 52.63 -12.90
CA SER A 347 -64.46 52.52 -11.63
C SER A 347 -65.61 53.53 -11.48
N LYS A 348 -65.78 54.43 -12.46
CA LYS A 348 -66.86 55.44 -12.51
C LYS A 348 -68.02 55.06 -13.45
N LYS A 349 -67.98 53.88 -14.06
CA LYS A 349 -69.13 53.23 -14.73
C LYS A 349 -69.51 52.02 -13.91
#